data_AF-A0A9X3P9F7-F1
#
_entry.id   AF-A0A9X3P9F7-F1
#
_cell.length_a   1.000
_cell.length_b   1.000
_cell.length_c   1.000
_cell.angle_alpha   90.00
_cell.angle_beta   90.00
_cell.angle_gamma   90.00
#
_symmetry.space_group_name_H-M   'P 1'
#
loop_
_entity.id
_entity.type
_entity.pdbx_description
1 polymer ?
#
loop_
_entity_poly.entity_id
_entity_poly.type
_entity_poly.pdbx_seq_one_letter_code
_entity_poly.pdbx_strand_id
1 'polypeptide(L)'
;MPEFAPVRLPHYDGQGPHSLLADVAAWTGSEPMRGLLALFGGQLPGTGTAEDLAYLEAFSADHWDFRAGRERHETAPQPLTPEHEHAATRAALALGLGAAARPRLAHYTHVLVLGGLVASCLFRTRFAAELLASGIGADHVTGVGGFRPLGGPDLESAALSGIDCGEFEVDAIEASLKRAFKIGGDPLVDEGGDPLLDPGRAWKVATYTAGPVTVRAVAAPSSQPGRRRADTVDTCRFWADRVVDLAPGDSVLVVTSAPYTAFQHCDAITHMGLPYGCTVDTVGVDPAALPEPHFRKHHTASGYLQEVRSAIRSMRQLYHSAYAAAQSPMRTIESVAGRRLTPRTDRRRH
;
A
#
# COMPACT_ATOMS: atom_id res chain seq x y z
N MET A 1 14.85 23.36 17.97
CA MET A 1 15.33 24.03 16.74
C MET A 1 14.94 23.21 15.53
N PRO A 2 14.38 23.88 14.50
CA PRO A 2 12.96 23.77 14.23
C PRO A 2 12.55 22.29 14.08
N GLU A 3 11.53 21.95 14.86
CA GLU A 3 10.76 20.73 14.72
C GLU A 3 9.97 20.91 13.42
N PHE A 4 10.36 20.21 12.36
CA PHE A 4 9.62 20.32 11.10
C PHE A 4 8.14 20.04 11.37
N ALA A 5 7.27 20.97 11.00
CA ALA A 5 5.84 20.74 11.08
C ALA A 5 5.47 19.52 10.21
N PRO A 6 4.56 18.65 10.65
CA PRO A 6 4.09 17.55 9.83
C PRO A 6 3.54 18.06 8.50
N VAL A 7 4.00 17.46 7.41
CA VAL A 7 3.56 17.74 6.05
C VAL A 7 2.40 16.80 5.73
N ARG A 8 1.29 17.38 5.29
CA ARG A 8 0.11 16.61 4.89
C ARG A 8 0.45 15.78 3.64
N LEU A 9 0.06 14.51 3.64
CA LEU A 9 0.09 13.68 2.43
C LEU A 9 -1.07 14.05 1.47
N PRO A 10 -0.92 13.79 0.16
CA PRO A 10 -1.95 14.09 -0.83
C PRO A 10 -3.32 13.54 -0.46
N HIS A 11 -4.34 14.38 -0.52
CA HIS A 11 -5.69 13.98 -0.18
C HIS A 11 -6.54 13.76 -1.43
N TYR A 12 -7.11 12.55 -1.53
CA TYR A 12 -8.11 12.21 -2.54
C TYR A 12 -9.43 11.76 -1.91
N ASP A 13 -10.53 12.43 -2.26
CA ASP A 13 -11.91 12.14 -1.83
C ASP A 13 -12.76 11.53 -2.96
N GLY A 14 -12.13 11.05 -4.03
CA GLY A 14 -12.83 10.57 -5.23
C GLY A 14 -13.20 11.66 -6.22
N GLN A 15 -12.99 12.94 -5.91
CA GLN A 15 -13.35 14.07 -6.76
C GLN A 15 -12.10 14.78 -7.31
N GLY A 16 -12.10 15.07 -8.61
CA GLY A 16 -11.24 16.06 -9.27
C GLY A 16 -9.73 16.01 -8.96
N PRO A 17 -8.85 15.68 -9.91
CA PRO A 17 -7.43 15.49 -9.65
C PRO A 17 -6.63 16.76 -9.30
N HIS A 18 -7.24 17.95 -9.31
CA HIS A 18 -6.54 19.22 -9.10
C HIS A 18 -5.99 19.42 -7.68
N SER A 19 -6.71 18.95 -6.66
CA SER A 19 -6.25 19.02 -5.27
C SER A 19 -4.94 18.24 -5.08
N LEU A 20 -4.81 17.09 -5.75
CA LEU A 20 -3.61 16.26 -5.71
C LEU A 20 -2.39 16.97 -6.28
N LEU A 21 -2.53 17.75 -7.35
CA LEU A 21 -1.41 18.50 -7.92
C LEU A 21 -0.87 19.53 -6.91
N ALA A 22 -1.76 20.23 -6.21
CA ALA A 22 -1.39 21.20 -5.18
C ALA A 22 -0.76 20.52 -3.96
N ASP A 23 -1.32 19.39 -3.50
CA ASP A 23 -0.78 18.66 -2.36
C ASP A 23 0.62 18.07 -2.66
N VAL A 24 0.83 17.52 -3.86
CA VAL A 24 2.15 17.03 -4.28
C VAL A 24 3.16 18.16 -4.37
N ALA A 25 2.76 19.33 -4.90
CA ALA A 25 3.62 20.51 -4.92
C ALA A 25 4.00 20.96 -3.50
N ALA A 26 3.04 20.99 -2.57
CA ALA A 26 3.27 21.35 -1.17
C ALA A 26 4.21 20.37 -0.46
N TRP A 27 4.06 19.05 -0.70
CA TRP A 27 4.96 18.04 -0.13
C TRP A 27 6.39 18.16 -0.69
N THR A 28 6.50 18.32 -2.01
CA THR A 28 7.78 18.47 -2.73
C THR A 28 8.54 19.70 -2.25
N GLY A 29 7.86 20.84 -2.18
CA GLY A 29 8.40 22.11 -1.71
C GLY A 29 8.35 22.32 -0.20
N SER A 30 8.26 21.25 0.60
CA SER A 30 8.15 21.38 2.06
C SER A 30 9.50 21.72 2.73
N GLU A 31 9.44 22.31 3.92
CA GLU A 31 10.62 22.58 4.75
C GLU A 31 11.45 21.32 5.06
N PRO A 32 10.87 20.18 5.51
CA PRO A 32 11.67 18.97 5.74
C PRO A 32 12.33 18.43 4.46
N MET A 33 11.69 18.54 3.29
CA MET A 33 12.32 18.12 2.03
C MET A 33 13.52 19.00 1.69
N ARG A 34 13.39 20.33 1.79
CA ARG A 34 14.52 21.26 1.60
C ARG A 34 15.63 21.02 2.63
N GLY A 35 15.27 20.74 3.87
CA GLY A 35 16.22 20.41 4.94
C GLY A 35 17.01 19.13 4.65
N LEU A 36 16.35 18.09 4.13
CA LEU A 36 17.02 16.87 3.66
C LEU A 36 17.98 17.14 2.51
N LEU A 37 17.56 17.90 1.50
CA LEU A 37 18.45 18.24 0.40
C LEU A 37 19.69 19.00 0.87
N ALA A 38 19.51 20.02 1.70
CA ALA A 38 20.60 20.81 2.23
C ALA A 38 21.60 19.96 3.04
N LEU A 39 21.12 18.96 3.79
CA LEU A 39 21.96 18.02 4.53
C LEU A 39 22.93 17.24 3.63
N PHE A 40 22.55 17.02 2.38
CA PHE A 40 23.35 16.31 1.37
C PHE A 40 23.89 17.25 0.28
N GLY A 41 23.89 18.57 0.53
CA GLY A 41 24.45 19.58 -0.39
C GLY A 41 23.58 19.92 -1.61
N GLY A 42 22.32 19.49 -1.62
CA GLY A 42 21.36 19.77 -2.68
C GLY A 42 20.45 20.97 -2.40
N GLN A 43 19.82 21.48 -3.45
CA GLN A 43 18.78 22.50 -3.36
C GLN A 43 17.74 22.27 -4.47
N LEU A 44 16.45 22.46 -4.17
CA LEU A 44 15.41 22.39 -5.20
C LEU A 44 15.62 23.47 -6.27
N PRO A 45 15.46 23.13 -7.56
CA PRO A 45 15.49 24.10 -8.64
C PRO A 45 14.42 25.19 -8.51
N GLY A 46 13.22 24.84 -8.03
CA GLY A 46 12.09 25.77 -7.90
C GLY A 46 11.50 26.18 -9.25
N THR A 47 11.65 25.32 -10.25
CA THR A 47 11.26 25.61 -11.65
C THR A 47 9.88 25.08 -12.03
N GLY A 48 9.27 24.28 -11.15
CA GLY A 48 7.98 23.62 -11.37
C GLY A 48 7.95 22.28 -10.65
N THR A 49 6.75 21.81 -10.27
CA THR A 49 6.61 20.56 -9.48
C THR A 49 7.13 19.34 -10.24
N ALA A 50 6.92 19.27 -11.56
CA ALA A 50 7.41 18.16 -12.37
C ALA A 50 8.94 18.11 -12.43
N GLU A 51 9.57 19.26 -12.65
CA GLU A 51 11.02 19.44 -12.72
C GLU A 51 11.66 19.20 -11.35
N ASP A 52 11.06 19.71 -10.28
CA ASP A 52 11.54 19.51 -8.91
C ASP A 52 11.46 18.03 -8.50
N LEU A 53 10.39 17.32 -8.86
CA LEU A 53 10.27 15.87 -8.64
C LEU A 53 11.30 15.06 -9.45
N ALA A 54 11.56 15.46 -10.70
CA ALA A 54 12.59 14.82 -11.52
C ALA A 54 13.99 15.04 -10.93
N TYR A 55 14.28 16.26 -10.44
CA TYR A 55 15.50 16.56 -9.70
C TYR A 55 15.62 15.71 -8.43
N LEU A 56 14.55 15.65 -7.62
CA LEU A 56 14.52 14.84 -6.39
C LEU A 56 14.77 13.36 -6.67
N GLU A 57 14.20 12.81 -7.74
CA GLU A 57 14.42 11.41 -8.09
C GLU A 57 15.89 11.16 -8.45
N ALA A 58 16.50 12.01 -9.29
CA ALA A 58 17.92 11.91 -9.64
C ALA A 58 18.82 12.06 -8.40
N PHE A 59 18.60 13.12 -7.61
CA PHE A 59 19.34 13.40 -6.38
C PHE A 59 19.26 12.24 -5.38
N SER A 60 18.05 11.73 -5.14
CA SER A 60 17.85 10.61 -4.22
C SER A 60 18.46 9.30 -4.72
N ALA A 61 18.58 9.10 -6.03
CA ALA A 61 19.28 7.94 -6.58
C ALA A 61 20.78 8.00 -6.28
N ASP A 62 21.39 9.18 -6.38
CA ASP A 62 22.82 9.37 -6.13
C ASP A 62 23.19 9.33 -4.64
N HIS A 63 22.31 9.86 -3.78
CA HIS A 63 22.62 10.04 -2.36
C HIS A 63 21.97 9.02 -1.42
N TRP A 64 20.83 8.44 -1.79
CA TRP A 64 19.97 7.66 -0.88
C TRP A 64 19.59 6.26 -1.41
N ASP A 65 20.15 5.82 -2.54
CA ASP A 65 19.96 4.45 -3.03
C ASP A 65 20.98 3.48 -2.42
N PHE A 66 20.72 3.07 -1.18
CA PHE A 66 21.56 2.12 -0.46
C PHE A 66 21.28 0.66 -0.83
N ARG A 67 20.13 0.40 -1.47
CA ARG A 67 19.70 -0.93 -1.89
C ARG A 67 20.40 -1.40 -3.17
N ALA A 68 20.68 -0.50 -4.11
CA ALA A 68 21.31 -0.82 -5.40
C ALA A 68 20.66 -2.05 -6.09
N GLY A 69 19.32 -2.16 -5.99
CA GLY A 69 18.52 -3.24 -6.58
C GLY A 69 18.20 -4.44 -5.66
N ARG A 70 18.76 -4.54 -4.45
CA ARG A 70 18.47 -5.62 -3.48
C ARG A 70 17.13 -5.46 -2.77
N GLU A 71 16.65 -6.52 -2.12
CA GLU A 71 15.44 -6.47 -1.28
C GLU A 71 15.66 -5.65 0.00
N ARG A 72 14.57 -5.13 0.59
CA ARG A 72 14.65 -4.26 1.78
C ARG A 72 15.32 -4.95 2.97
N HIS A 73 15.03 -6.23 3.16
CA HIS A 73 15.53 -7.02 4.29
C HIS A 73 16.99 -7.49 4.10
N GLU A 74 17.55 -7.31 2.89
CA GLU A 74 18.92 -7.73 2.54
C GLU A 74 19.94 -6.60 2.69
N THR A 75 19.51 -5.37 2.98
CA THR A 75 20.39 -4.20 2.98
C THR A 75 20.81 -3.83 4.40
N ALA A 76 22.12 -3.85 4.66
CA ALA A 76 22.67 -3.38 5.92
C ALA A 76 22.55 -1.85 6.06
N PRO A 77 22.32 -1.32 7.28
CA PRO A 77 22.31 0.12 7.52
C PRO A 77 23.62 0.77 7.07
N GLN A 78 23.51 1.91 6.40
CA GLN A 78 24.67 2.75 6.10
C GLN A 78 24.95 3.68 7.28
N PRO A 79 26.22 3.80 7.71
CA PRO A 79 26.59 4.68 8.80
C PRO A 79 26.45 6.14 8.36
N LEU A 80 25.77 6.94 9.18
CA LEU A 80 25.68 8.39 9.07
C LEU A 80 26.23 9.01 10.36
N THR A 81 26.59 10.30 10.34
CA THR A 81 26.93 10.98 11.59
C THR A 81 25.68 11.10 12.48
N PRO A 82 25.81 11.14 13.82
CA PRO A 82 24.66 11.28 14.71
C PRO A 82 23.77 12.49 14.38
N GLU A 83 24.38 13.60 13.96
CA GLU A 83 23.66 14.80 13.53
C GLU A 83 22.85 14.55 12.25
N HIS A 84 23.44 13.84 11.27
CA HIS A 84 22.75 13.47 10.03
C HIS A 84 21.63 12.46 10.29
N GLU A 85 21.85 11.47 11.16
CA GLU A 85 20.83 10.49 11.54
C GLU A 85 19.61 11.16 12.15
N HIS A 86 19.84 12.07 13.10
CA HIS A 86 18.78 12.81 13.78
C HIS A 86 18.03 13.74 12.82
N ALA A 87 18.74 14.48 11.96
CA ALA A 87 18.13 15.35 10.98
C ALA A 87 17.31 14.58 9.95
N ALA A 88 17.86 13.49 9.39
CA ALA A 88 17.20 12.67 8.39
C ALA A 88 15.94 11.99 8.94
N THR A 89 16.03 11.42 10.14
CA THR A 89 14.89 10.76 10.79
C THR A 89 13.75 11.75 11.05
N ARG A 90 14.05 12.93 11.61
CA ARG A 90 13.02 13.94 11.86
C ARG A 90 12.34 14.44 10.59
N ALA A 91 13.11 14.70 9.55
CA ALA A 91 12.55 15.11 8.27
C ALA A 91 11.67 14.02 7.64
N ALA A 92 12.11 12.76 7.68
CA ALA A 92 11.32 11.64 7.20
C ALA A 92 9.98 11.48 7.96
N LEU A 93 10.00 11.59 9.29
CA LEU A 93 8.77 11.56 10.09
C LEU A 93 7.83 12.72 9.73
N ALA A 94 8.36 13.93 9.57
CA ALA A 94 7.58 15.09 9.16
C ALA A 94 7.02 14.94 7.73
N LEU A 95 7.71 14.23 6.84
CA LEU A 95 7.25 13.90 5.47
C LEU A 95 6.18 12.79 5.43
N GLY A 96 5.73 12.28 6.59
CA GLY A 96 4.63 11.32 6.68
C GLY A 96 5.05 9.85 6.76
N LEU A 97 6.31 9.56 7.09
CA LEU A 97 6.81 8.18 7.26
C LEU A 97 6.65 7.67 8.71
N GLY A 98 5.82 8.32 9.52
CA GLY A 98 5.53 7.93 10.90
C GLY A 98 4.09 7.40 11.10
N ALA A 99 3.80 6.88 12.30
CA ALA A 99 2.49 6.33 12.66
C ALA A 99 1.47 7.40 13.13
N ALA A 100 1.64 8.66 12.68
CA ALA A 100 0.80 9.77 13.11
C ALA A 100 -0.54 9.84 12.35
N ALA A 101 -0.60 9.27 11.14
CA ALA A 101 -1.81 9.25 10.34
C ALA A 101 -2.95 8.51 11.09
N ARG A 102 -4.17 9.04 10.96
CA ARG A 102 -5.39 8.47 11.52
C ARG A 102 -6.42 8.31 10.40
N PRO A 103 -7.32 7.31 10.49
CA PRO A 103 -8.45 7.23 9.57
C PRO A 103 -9.26 8.52 9.64
N ARG A 104 -9.61 9.10 8.50
CA ARG A 104 -10.39 10.36 8.45
C ARG A 104 -11.88 10.10 8.46
N LEU A 105 -12.30 8.91 8.03
CA LEU A 105 -13.70 8.49 8.04
C LEU A 105 -13.98 7.61 9.25
N ALA A 106 -15.21 7.69 9.76
CA ALA A 106 -15.70 6.77 10.77
C ALA A 106 -16.06 5.39 10.18
N HIS A 107 -16.22 5.30 8.87
CA HIS A 107 -16.60 4.08 8.16
C HIS A 107 -15.92 4.01 6.79
N TYR A 108 -15.47 2.82 6.39
CA TYR A 108 -14.91 2.54 5.06
C TYR A 108 -15.65 1.38 4.39
N THR A 109 -15.87 1.44 3.08
CA THR A 109 -16.39 0.26 2.35
C THR A 109 -15.39 -0.90 2.43
N HIS A 110 -14.10 -0.57 2.31
CA HIS A 110 -13.02 -1.56 2.29
C HIS A 110 -11.85 -1.17 3.20
N VAL A 111 -11.37 -2.13 3.98
CA VAL A 111 -10.06 -2.10 4.63
C VAL A 111 -9.13 -3.04 3.87
N LEU A 112 -8.02 -2.51 3.34
CA LEU A 112 -7.06 -3.26 2.55
C LEU A 112 -5.73 -3.39 3.32
N VAL A 113 -5.41 -4.59 3.79
CA VAL A 113 -4.20 -4.87 4.56
C VAL A 113 -3.09 -5.35 3.63
N LEU A 114 -2.01 -4.58 3.54
CA LEU A 114 -0.90 -4.90 2.64
C LEU A 114 0.00 -6.01 3.22
N GLY A 115 0.32 -6.99 2.39
CA GLY A 115 1.25 -8.09 2.68
C GLY A 115 2.70 -7.66 2.83
N GLY A 116 3.53 -8.61 3.26
CA GLY A 116 4.97 -8.46 3.30
C GLY A 116 5.61 -9.73 3.87
N LEU A 117 6.58 -9.55 4.77
CA LEU A 117 7.08 -10.68 5.57
C LEU A 117 6.01 -11.14 6.56
N VAL A 118 6.10 -12.38 7.05
CA VAL A 118 5.14 -12.99 8.01
C VAL A 118 4.86 -12.07 9.21
N ALA A 119 5.90 -11.49 9.82
CA ALA A 119 5.73 -10.53 10.92
C ALA A 119 4.85 -9.34 10.51
N SER A 120 5.04 -8.82 9.30
CA SER A 120 4.23 -7.71 8.77
C SER A 120 2.79 -8.09 8.52
N CYS A 121 2.55 -9.28 7.97
CA CYS A 121 1.19 -9.81 7.85
C CYS A 121 0.49 -9.84 9.22
N LEU A 122 1.15 -10.41 10.23
CA LEU A 122 0.63 -10.52 11.59
C LEU A 122 0.24 -9.18 12.22
N PHE A 123 1.18 -8.23 12.26
CA PHE A 123 0.92 -7.00 13.00
C PHE A 123 0.00 -6.04 12.24
N ARG A 124 -0.03 -6.08 10.90
CA ARG A 124 -0.93 -5.23 10.10
C ARG A 124 -2.36 -5.74 10.16
N THR A 125 -2.59 -7.06 10.12
CA THR A 125 -3.95 -7.61 10.30
C THR A 125 -4.45 -7.40 11.72
N ARG A 126 -3.59 -7.56 12.74
CA ARG A 126 -3.93 -7.20 14.12
C ARG A 126 -4.33 -5.73 14.22
N PHE A 127 -3.52 -4.83 13.67
CA PHE A 127 -3.80 -3.40 13.72
C PHE A 127 -5.12 -3.05 13.01
N ALA A 128 -5.43 -3.68 11.87
CA ALA A 128 -6.73 -3.53 11.23
C ALA A 128 -7.90 -3.99 12.13
N ALA A 129 -7.77 -5.12 12.82
CA ALA A 129 -8.77 -5.58 13.77
C ALA A 129 -8.91 -4.65 14.99
N GLU A 130 -7.80 -4.08 15.48
CA GLU A 130 -7.79 -3.09 16.57
C GLU A 130 -8.49 -1.79 16.17
N LEU A 131 -8.28 -1.30 14.94
CA LEU A 131 -9.00 -0.14 14.41
C LEU A 131 -10.52 -0.38 14.39
N LEU A 132 -10.95 -1.55 13.92
CA LEU A 132 -12.37 -1.92 13.91
C LEU A 132 -12.94 -2.03 15.33
N ALA A 133 -12.19 -2.67 16.24
CA ALA A 133 -12.58 -2.77 17.65
C ALA A 133 -12.66 -1.39 18.34
N SER A 134 -11.90 -0.40 17.88
CA SER A 134 -11.93 0.99 18.38
C SER A 134 -13.09 1.83 17.85
N GLY A 135 -13.91 1.29 16.94
CA GLY A 135 -15.11 1.95 16.42
C GLY A 135 -15.02 2.43 14.97
N ILE A 136 -13.94 2.15 14.25
CA ILE A 136 -13.88 2.38 12.79
C ILE A 136 -14.71 1.28 12.11
N GLY A 137 -15.78 1.66 11.41
CA GLY A 137 -16.62 0.71 10.68
C GLY A 137 -15.99 0.25 9.36
N ALA A 138 -16.27 -0.99 8.96
CA ALA A 138 -15.95 -1.49 7.63
C ALA A 138 -16.89 -2.60 7.16
N ASP A 139 -17.22 -2.63 5.87
CA ASP A 139 -18.02 -3.72 5.26
C ASP A 139 -17.14 -4.93 4.91
N HIS A 140 -15.91 -4.65 4.46
CA HIS A 140 -14.97 -5.64 3.97
C HIS A 140 -13.56 -5.43 4.52
N VAL A 141 -12.88 -6.52 4.88
CA VAL A 141 -11.45 -6.53 5.18
C VAL A 141 -10.77 -7.47 4.21
N THR A 142 -9.82 -6.99 3.42
CA THR A 142 -9.05 -7.82 2.48
C THR A 142 -7.56 -7.72 2.79
N GLY A 143 -6.91 -8.85 3.04
CA GLY A 143 -5.46 -8.95 3.03
C GLY A 143 -4.97 -9.28 1.63
N VAL A 144 -4.02 -8.51 1.13
CA VAL A 144 -3.40 -8.76 -0.18
C VAL A 144 -2.00 -9.31 0.00
N GLY A 145 -1.72 -10.43 -0.65
CA GLY A 145 -0.42 -11.08 -0.69
C GLY A 145 -0.06 -11.52 -2.10
N GLY A 146 1.07 -12.18 -2.26
CA GLY A 146 1.50 -12.77 -3.52
C GLY A 146 2.01 -14.20 -3.33
N PHE A 147 2.24 -14.89 -4.45
CA PHE A 147 2.92 -16.19 -4.48
C PHE A 147 4.45 -16.04 -4.40
N ARG A 148 4.90 -15.21 -3.45
CA ARG A 148 6.30 -15.15 -3.04
C ARG A 148 6.52 -16.26 -2.01
N PRO A 149 7.42 -17.23 -2.25
CA PRO A 149 7.75 -18.24 -1.26
C PRO A 149 8.25 -17.62 0.04
N LEU A 150 7.89 -18.23 1.16
CA LEU A 150 8.38 -17.82 2.47
C LEU A 150 9.87 -18.19 2.62
N GLY A 151 10.67 -17.21 3.07
CA GLY A 151 12.11 -17.38 3.29
C GLY A 151 12.49 -17.57 4.75
N GLY A 152 13.79 -17.64 5.05
CA GLY A 152 14.30 -17.80 6.44
C GLY A 152 13.68 -16.82 7.47
N PRO A 153 13.68 -15.50 7.21
CA PRO A 153 13.06 -14.53 8.13
C PRO A 153 11.55 -14.71 8.31
N ASP A 154 10.86 -15.23 7.30
CA ASP A 154 9.43 -15.54 7.37
C ASP A 154 9.20 -16.75 8.29
N LEU A 155 9.96 -17.83 8.09
CA LEU A 155 9.87 -19.06 8.89
C LEU A 155 10.23 -18.82 10.36
N GLU A 156 11.25 -17.99 10.62
CA GLU A 156 11.62 -17.57 11.98
C GLU A 156 10.46 -16.80 12.65
N SER A 157 9.85 -15.86 11.93
CA SER A 157 8.71 -15.10 12.44
C SER A 157 7.49 -16.00 12.67
N ALA A 158 7.27 -16.98 11.80
CA ALA A 158 6.20 -17.95 11.93
C ALA A 158 6.37 -18.81 13.20
N ALA A 159 7.59 -19.32 13.42
CA ALA A 159 7.94 -20.09 14.61
C ALA A 159 7.78 -19.28 15.90
N LEU A 160 8.26 -18.03 15.93
CA LEU A 160 8.15 -17.14 17.09
C LEU A 160 6.71 -16.78 17.45
N SER A 161 5.85 -16.64 16.44
CA SER A 161 4.44 -16.27 16.62
C SER A 161 3.53 -17.48 16.80
N GLY A 162 4.02 -18.70 16.52
CA GLY A 162 3.23 -19.93 16.51
C GLY A 162 2.14 -19.95 15.44
N ILE A 163 2.34 -19.23 14.33
CA ILE A 163 1.38 -19.22 13.21
C ILE A 163 1.78 -20.26 12.17
N ASP A 164 0.80 -21.05 11.73
CA ASP A 164 0.94 -21.89 10.54
C ASP A 164 0.57 -21.05 9.31
N CYS A 165 1.58 -20.72 8.50
CA CYS A 165 1.49 -19.72 7.44
C CYS A 165 1.67 -20.30 6.03
N GLY A 166 1.57 -21.62 5.84
CA GLY A 166 1.69 -22.25 4.52
C GLY A 166 3.03 -21.98 3.83
N GLU A 167 3.01 -21.92 2.49
CA GLU A 167 4.23 -21.83 1.66
C GLU A 167 4.48 -20.42 1.11
N PHE A 168 3.43 -19.60 0.98
CA PHE A 168 3.50 -18.30 0.33
C PHE A 168 3.06 -17.14 1.23
N GLU A 169 3.43 -15.92 0.85
CA GLU A 169 3.01 -14.69 1.53
C GLU A 169 1.47 -14.55 1.64
N VAL A 170 0.72 -15.02 0.64
CA VAL A 170 -0.76 -15.05 0.71
C VAL A 170 -1.28 -16.01 1.78
N ASP A 171 -0.57 -17.09 2.07
CA ASP A 171 -0.97 -18.02 3.14
C ASP A 171 -0.66 -17.40 4.51
N ALA A 172 0.44 -16.65 4.62
CA ALA A 172 0.77 -15.88 5.80
C ALA A 172 -0.24 -14.76 6.09
N ILE A 173 -0.70 -14.01 5.08
CA ILE A 173 -1.73 -12.98 5.28
C ILE A 173 -3.08 -13.60 5.63
N GLU A 174 -3.45 -14.73 5.00
CA GLU A 174 -4.66 -15.48 5.32
C GLU A 174 -4.67 -15.97 6.77
N ALA A 175 -3.61 -16.66 7.20
CA ALA A 175 -3.48 -17.12 8.58
C ALA A 175 -3.53 -15.95 9.58
N SER A 176 -2.89 -14.83 9.24
CA SER A 176 -2.86 -13.63 10.08
C SER A 176 -4.24 -12.97 10.19
N LEU A 177 -5.04 -12.99 9.12
CA LEU A 177 -6.44 -12.53 9.14
C LEU A 177 -7.30 -13.44 10.01
N LYS A 178 -7.18 -14.77 9.85
CA LYS A 178 -7.92 -15.74 10.66
C LYS A 178 -7.66 -15.55 12.15
N ARG A 179 -6.39 -15.34 12.52
CA ARG A 179 -6.01 -15.05 13.91
C ARG A 179 -6.58 -13.72 14.41
N ALA A 180 -6.41 -12.64 13.64
CA ALA A 180 -6.84 -11.30 14.07
C ALA A 180 -8.38 -11.19 14.22
N PHE A 181 -9.13 -11.81 13.30
CA PHE A 181 -10.60 -11.75 13.27
C PHE A 181 -11.27 -12.98 13.91
N LYS A 182 -10.50 -13.86 14.56
CA LYS A 182 -10.98 -15.08 15.24
C LYS A 182 -11.86 -15.96 14.33
N ILE A 183 -11.46 -16.09 13.08
CA ILE A 183 -12.23 -16.81 12.06
C ILE A 183 -12.05 -18.31 12.27
N GLY A 184 -13.18 -19.00 12.48
CA GLY A 184 -13.27 -20.45 12.41
C GLY A 184 -13.88 -20.90 11.09
N GLY A 185 -13.68 -22.18 10.75
CA GLY A 185 -14.23 -22.79 9.54
C GLY A 185 -13.40 -22.60 8.28
N ASP A 186 -13.88 -23.18 7.20
CA ASP A 186 -13.22 -23.21 5.90
C ASP A 186 -13.69 -22.03 5.02
N PRO A 187 -12.79 -21.46 4.20
CA PRO A 187 -13.15 -20.42 3.26
C PRO A 187 -13.97 -20.95 2.09
N LEU A 188 -14.75 -20.06 1.46
CA LEU A 188 -15.06 -20.22 0.04
C LEU A 188 -13.81 -19.82 -0.75
N VAL A 189 -13.22 -20.78 -1.46
CA VAL A 189 -12.02 -20.56 -2.29
C VAL A 189 -12.42 -20.46 -3.75
N ASP A 190 -11.95 -19.41 -4.40
CA ASP A 190 -11.90 -19.29 -5.86
C ASP A 190 -10.45 -19.07 -6.25
N GLU A 191 -9.90 -19.96 -7.09
CA GLU A 191 -8.49 -19.97 -7.44
C GLU A 191 -8.26 -20.52 -8.85
N GLY A 192 -7.08 -20.23 -9.39
CA GLY A 192 -6.68 -20.79 -10.68
C GLY A 192 -5.18 -20.68 -10.91
N GLY A 193 -4.67 -21.59 -11.76
CA GLY A 193 -3.24 -21.77 -11.96
C GLY A 193 -2.59 -22.56 -10.81
N ASP A 194 -1.33 -22.92 -11.00
CA ASP A 194 -0.51 -23.60 -9.99
C ASP A 194 0.64 -22.66 -9.59
N PRO A 195 0.71 -22.19 -8.33
CA PRO A 195 1.73 -21.25 -7.90
C PRO A 195 3.14 -21.85 -7.82
N LEU A 196 3.29 -23.18 -7.76
CA LEU A 196 4.59 -23.84 -7.79
C LEU A 196 5.11 -23.99 -9.22
N LEU A 197 4.21 -24.13 -10.21
CA LEU A 197 4.58 -24.29 -11.62
C LEU A 197 4.60 -22.98 -12.42
N ASP A 198 3.58 -22.14 -12.26
CA ASP A 198 3.43 -20.85 -12.95
C ASP A 198 2.87 -19.76 -12.00
N PRO A 199 3.68 -19.27 -11.04
CA PRO A 199 3.28 -18.23 -10.10
C PRO A 199 2.92 -16.90 -10.78
N GLY A 200 3.28 -16.71 -12.05
CA GLY A 200 2.89 -15.54 -12.82
C GLY A 200 1.40 -15.57 -13.21
N ARG A 201 0.81 -16.77 -13.36
CA ARG A 201 -0.61 -16.96 -13.74
C ARG A 201 -1.50 -17.41 -12.60
N ALA A 202 -0.91 -17.87 -11.50
CA ALA A 202 -1.65 -18.28 -10.32
C ALA A 202 -2.41 -17.10 -9.69
N TRP A 203 -3.58 -17.38 -9.13
CA TRP A 203 -4.39 -16.44 -8.35
C TRP A 203 -5.26 -17.20 -7.35
N LYS A 204 -5.60 -16.54 -6.24
CA LYS A 204 -6.39 -17.11 -5.14
C LYS A 204 -7.21 -16.02 -4.47
N VAL A 205 -8.47 -16.34 -4.18
CA VAL A 205 -9.40 -15.54 -3.37
C VAL A 205 -10.02 -16.48 -2.34
N ALA A 206 -9.57 -16.39 -1.09
CA ALA A 206 -10.18 -17.10 0.03
C ALA A 206 -11.12 -16.15 0.78
N THR A 207 -12.41 -16.47 0.82
CA THR A 207 -13.45 -15.63 1.43
C THR A 207 -14.02 -16.28 2.69
N TYR A 208 -14.10 -15.49 3.76
CA TYR A 208 -14.62 -15.86 5.06
C TYR A 208 -15.69 -14.88 5.52
N THR A 209 -16.66 -15.37 6.29
CA THR A 209 -17.62 -14.53 7.01
C THR A 209 -17.17 -14.42 8.47
N ALA A 210 -16.88 -13.20 8.93
CA ALA A 210 -16.45 -12.92 10.30
C ALA A 210 -17.41 -11.93 10.98
N GLY A 211 -18.51 -12.45 11.52
CA GLY A 211 -19.58 -11.61 12.07
C GLY A 211 -20.20 -10.72 10.97
N PRO A 212 -20.26 -9.39 11.13
CA PRO A 212 -20.82 -8.48 10.13
C PRO A 212 -19.86 -8.18 8.97
N VAL A 213 -18.58 -8.55 9.07
CA VAL A 213 -17.54 -8.20 8.09
C VAL A 213 -17.23 -9.39 7.20
N THR A 214 -17.10 -9.14 5.89
CA THR A 214 -16.52 -10.14 4.98
C THR A 214 -15.01 -10.01 4.97
N VAL A 215 -14.30 -11.10 5.28
CA VAL A 215 -12.83 -11.13 5.31
C VAL A 215 -12.30 -11.93 4.13
N ARG A 216 -11.32 -11.39 3.41
CA ARG A 216 -10.72 -12.05 2.24
C ARG A 216 -9.20 -12.07 2.31
N ALA A 217 -8.59 -13.14 1.82
CA ALA A 217 -7.19 -13.17 1.44
C ALA A 217 -7.09 -13.28 -0.08
N VAL A 218 -6.31 -12.40 -0.71
CA VAL A 218 -6.24 -12.28 -2.16
C VAL A 218 -4.79 -12.31 -2.64
N ALA A 219 -4.52 -13.17 -3.61
CA ALA A 219 -3.35 -13.11 -4.48
C ALA A 219 -3.79 -13.06 -5.93
N ALA A 220 -3.16 -12.18 -6.70
CA ALA A 220 -3.52 -11.94 -8.09
C ALA A 220 -2.54 -12.60 -9.06
N PRO A 221 -2.97 -12.82 -10.31
CA PRO A 221 -2.04 -13.13 -11.38
C PRO A 221 -1.26 -11.86 -11.76
N SER A 222 -0.09 -12.06 -12.34
CA SER A 222 0.74 -10.98 -12.88
C SER A 222 0.11 -10.39 -14.13
N SER A 223 0.22 -9.08 -14.33
CA SER A 223 -0.04 -8.47 -15.65
C SER A 223 1.03 -8.81 -16.69
N GLN A 224 2.16 -9.39 -16.27
CA GLN A 224 3.25 -9.86 -17.11
C GLN A 224 3.67 -11.29 -16.73
N PRO A 225 2.78 -12.30 -16.88
CA PRO A 225 2.96 -13.64 -16.32
C PRO A 225 4.21 -14.36 -16.83
N GLY A 226 4.62 -14.12 -18.08
CA GLY A 226 5.83 -14.71 -18.66
C GLY A 226 7.14 -14.01 -18.28
N ARG A 227 7.10 -12.96 -17.45
CA ARG A 227 8.28 -12.14 -17.09
C ARG A 227 8.52 -12.05 -15.60
N ARG A 228 7.45 -11.90 -14.81
CA ARG A 228 7.53 -11.72 -13.36
C ARG A 228 6.27 -12.24 -12.67
N ARG A 229 6.40 -12.53 -11.37
CA ARG A 229 5.25 -12.71 -10.46
C ARG A 229 4.45 -11.41 -10.34
N ALA A 230 3.21 -11.51 -9.87
CA ALA A 230 2.39 -10.35 -9.54
C ALA A 230 3.10 -9.45 -8.53
N ASP A 231 3.01 -8.15 -8.72
CA ASP A 231 3.42 -7.15 -7.75
C ASP A 231 2.20 -6.58 -7.01
N THR A 232 2.42 -5.67 -6.07
CA THR A 232 1.33 -5.04 -5.30
C THR A 232 0.33 -4.32 -6.20
N VAL A 233 0.75 -3.75 -7.34
CA VAL A 233 -0.14 -3.04 -8.26
C VAL A 233 -1.06 -4.02 -8.97
N ASP A 234 -0.53 -5.16 -9.42
CA ASP A 234 -1.34 -6.23 -9.99
C ASP A 234 -2.39 -6.73 -8.99
N THR A 235 -1.98 -6.95 -7.72
CA THR A 235 -2.90 -7.42 -6.69
C THR A 235 -3.98 -6.41 -6.35
N CYS A 236 -3.65 -5.11 -6.22
CA CYS A 236 -4.64 -4.07 -5.97
C CYS A 236 -5.65 -3.95 -7.13
N ARG A 237 -5.19 -4.02 -8.38
CA ARG A 237 -6.08 -3.95 -9.56
C ARG A 237 -6.97 -5.18 -9.68
N PHE A 238 -6.41 -6.38 -9.53
CA PHE A 238 -7.20 -7.61 -9.55
C PHE A 238 -8.25 -7.60 -8.43
N TRP A 239 -7.86 -7.16 -7.22
CA TRP A 239 -8.81 -6.99 -6.12
C TRP A 239 -9.94 -6.03 -6.50
N ALA A 240 -9.60 -4.83 -6.97
CA ALA A 240 -10.58 -3.80 -7.35
C ALA A 240 -11.52 -4.29 -8.47
N ASP A 241 -10.98 -4.87 -9.55
CA ASP A 241 -11.76 -5.28 -10.73
C ASP A 241 -12.53 -6.58 -10.55
N ARG A 242 -11.92 -7.59 -9.91
CA ARG A 242 -12.41 -8.97 -9.94
C ARG A 242 -13.01 -9.44 -8.63
N VAL A 243 -12.60 -8.84 -7.50
CA VAL A 243 -13.01 -9.30 -6.18
C VAL A 243 -14.11 -8.42 -5.60
N VAL A 244 -14.01 -7.09 -5.76
CA VAL A 244 -14.97 -6.15 -5.15
C VAL A 244 -15.75 -5.28 -6.12
N ASP A 245 -15.35 -5.21 -7.40
CA ASP A 245 -15.94 -4.29 -8.39
C ASP A 245 -15.96 -2.84 -7.87
N LEU A 246 -14.76 -2.34 -7.51
CA LEU A 246 -14.57 -1.05 -6.84
C LEU A 246 -15.17 0.08 -7.67
N ALA A 247 -16.02 0.90 -7.04
CA ALA A 247 -16.80 1.90 -7.73
C ALA A 247 -16.61 3.32 -7.16
N PRO A 248 -17.00 4.36 -7.93
CA PRO A 248 -17.05 5.72 -7.41
C PRO A 248 -17.96 5.81 -6.17
N GLY A 249 -17.48 6.50 -5.14
CA GLY A 249 -18.17 6.59 -3.85
C GLY A 249 -17.73 5.57 -2.82
N ASP A 250 -17.01 4.51 -3.22
CA ASP A 250 -16.35 3.62 -2.27
C ASP A 250 -15.22 4.34 -1.52
N SER A 251 -14.90 3.79 -0.36
CA SER A 251 -13.83 4.29 0.50
C SER A 251 -12.92 3.14 0.91
N VAL A 252 -11.61 3.34 0.76
CA VAL A 252 -10.57 2.35 1.00
C VAL A 252 -9.61 2.85 2.07
N LEU A 253 -9.55 2.15 3.21
CA LEU A 253 -8.52 2.33 4.22
C LEU A 253 -7.40 1.32 4.01
N VAL A 254 -6.24 1.78 3.54
CA VAL A 254 -5.05 0.96 3.38
C VAL A 254 -4.29 0.86 4.70
N VAL A 255 -3.95 -0.36 5.10
CA VAL A 255 -3.20 -0.65 6.33
C VAL A 255 -1.81 -1.17 5.98
N THR A 256 -0.78 -0.50 6.50
CA THR A 256 0.62 -0.84 6.25
C THR A 256 1.53 -0.56 7.45
N SER A 257 2.86 -0.62 7.29
CA SER A 257 3.87 -0.18 8.25
C SER A 257 4.18 1.31 8.11
N ALA A 258 4.35 2.00 9.24
CA ALA A 258 4.55 3.44 9.32
C ALA A 258 5.61 4.01 8.36
N PRO A 259 6.83 3.43 8.22
CA PRO A 259 7.85 3.95 7.31
C PRO A 259 7.44 3.93 5.82
N TYR A 260 6.42 3.15 5.47
CA TYR A 260 5.96 2.95 4.09
C TYR A 260 4.72 3.78 3.73
N THR A 261 4.11 4.42 4.74
CA THR A 261 2.83 5.13 4.62
C THR A 261 2.83 6.13 3.47
N ALA A 262 3.82 7.02 3.40
CA ALA A 262 3.85 8.09 2.40
C ALA A 262 3.83 7.57 0.96
N PHE A 263 4.68 6.60 0.64
CA PHE A 263 4.76 6.08 -0.73
C PHE A 263 3.55 5.20 -1.08
N GLN A 264 3.13 4.33 -0.15
CA GLN A 264 1.98 3.44 -0.40
C GLN A 264 0.65 4.18 -0.43
N HIS A 265 0.54 5.32 0.25
CA HIS A 265 -0.61 6.20 0.11
C HIS A 265 -0.70 6.77 -1.30
N CYS A 266 0.42 7.25 -1.84
CA CYS A 266 0.47 7.78 -3.21
C CYS A 266 0.20 6.69 -4.25
N ASP A 267 0.76 5.48 -4.06
CA ASP A 267 0.50 4.33 -4.92
C ASP A 267 -0.97 3.91 -4.87
N ALA A 268 -1.58 3.92 -3.69
CA ALA A 268 -3.00 3.58 -3.52
C ALA A 268 -3.90 4.59 -4.23
N ILE A 269 -3.62 5.89 -4.13
CA ILE A 269 -4.37 6.90 -4.90
C ILE A 269 -4.13 6.71 -6.40
N THR A 270 -2.89 6.48 -6.83
CA THR A 270 -2.53 6.30 -8.24
C THR A 270 -3.23 5.11 -8.88
N HIS A 271 -3.31 3.99 -8.16
CA HIS A 271 -3.74 2.70 -8.71
C HIS A 271 -5.15 2.28 -8.33
N MET A 272 -5.75 2.89 -7.28
CA MET A 272 -7.12 2.63 -6.85
C MET A 272 -7.95 3.92 -6.78
N GLY A 273 -7.43 4.99 -6.19
CA GLY A 273 -8.17 6.25 -6.09
C GLY A 273 -8.58 6.81 -7.46
N LEU A 274 -7.61 7.31 -8.23
CA LEU A 274 -7.84 7.95 -9.52
C LEU A 274 -8.57 7.05 -10.54
N PRO A 275 -8.23 5.75 -10.70
CA PRO A 275 -8.87 4.92 -11.72
C PRO A 275 -10.32 4.55 -11.42
N TYR A 276 -10.69 4.44 -10.13
CA TYR A 276 -12.02 3.98 -9.71
C TYR A 276 -12.87 5.07 -9.05
N GLY A 277 -12.32 6.27 -8.82
CA GLY A 277 -13.03 7.38 -8.17
C GLY A 277 -13.37 7.12 -6.71
N CYS A 278 -12.57 6.29 -6.01
CA CYS A 278 -12.77 5.98 -4.61
C CYS A 278 -11.96 6.90 -3.68
N THR A 279 -12.46 7.12 -2.46
CA THR A 279 -11.69 7.79 -1.41
C THR A 279 -10.61 6.84 -0.89
N VAL A 280 -9.40 7.35 -0.66
CA VAL A 280 -8.28 6.55 -0.14
C VAL A 280 -7.73 7.19 1.13
N ASP A 281 -7.58 6.38 2.17
CA ASP A 281 -6.77 6.67 3.35
C ASP A 281 -5.70 5.62 3.55
N THR A 282 -4.65 5.98 4.28
CA THR A 282 -3.58 5.04 4.62
C THR A 282 -3.12 5.27 6.04
N VAL A 283 -3.02 4.18 6.80
CA VAL A 283 -2.54 4.18 8.18
C VAL A 283 -1.40 3.19 8.33
N GLY A 284 -0.41 3.60 9.12
CA GLY A 284 0.81 2.86 9.35
C GLY A 284 0.93 2.40 10.80
N VAL A 285 1.10 1.09 11.00
CA VAL A 285 1.51 0.54 12.30
C VAL A 285 3.00 0.77 12.51
N ASP A 286 3.38 1.24 13.69
CA ASP A 286 4.79 1.45 14.06
C ASP A 286 5.43 0.12 14.51
N PRO A 287 6.39 -0.44 13.75
CA PRO A 287 7.08 -1.65 14.16
C PRO A 287 7.90 -1.47 15.46
N ALA A 288 8.32 -0.26 15.82
CA ALA A 288 9.05 -0.01 17.06
C ALA A 288 8.15 -0.06 18.30
N ALA A 289 6.84 0.15 18.13
CA ALA A 289 5.85 0.19 19.20
C ALA A 289 5.11 -1.14 19.39
N LEU A 290 5.51 -2.22 18.70
CA LEU A 290 4.85 -3.52 18.80
C LEU A 290 4.91 -4.07 20.24
N PRO A 291 3.85 -4.71 20.75
CA PRO A 291 3.86 -5.28 22.09
C PRO A 291 4.91 -6.41 22.21
N GLU A 292 5.13 -7.21 21.16
CA GLU A 292 6.12 -8.29 21.12
C GLU A 292 7.56 -7.77 20.92
N PRO A 293 8.45 -7.86 21.93
CA PRO A 293 9.79 -7.28 21.82
C PRO A 293 10.65 -7.87 20.70
N HIS A 294 10.49 -9.16 20.40
CA HIS A 294 11.25 -9.85 19.35
C HIS A 294 10.83 -9.44 17.92
N PHE A 295 9.65 -8.82 17.76
CA PHE A 295 9.22 -8.25 16.49
C PHE A 295 9.48 -6.75 16.38
N ARG A 296 9.90 -6.09 17.46
CA ARG A 296 10.20 -4.65 17.42
C ARG A 296 11.37 -4.39 16.49
N LYS A 297 11.16 -3.44 15.57
CA LYS A 297 12.20 -2.99 14.64
C LYS A 297 12.25 -1.47 14.61
N HIS A 298 13.40 -0.92 14.97
CA HIS A 298 13.68 0.49 14.76
C HIS A 298 14.10 0.70 13.31
N HIS A 299 13.44 1.62 12.63
CA HIS A 299 13.83 2.01 11.27
C HIS A 299 15.05 2.92 11.35
N THR A 300 16.13 2.56 10.65
CA THR A 300 17.37 3.35 10.66
C THR A 300 17.21 4.63 9.84
N ALA A 301 18.07 5.62 10.08
CA ALA A 301 18.06 6.86 9.29
C ALA A 301 18.30 6.59 7.79
N SER A 302 19.24 5.70 7.45
CA SER A 302 19.46 5.25 6.07
C SER A 302 18.25 4.50 5.49
N GLY A 303 17.55 3.72 6.31
CA GLY A 303 16.26 3.13 5.95
C GLY A 303 15.19 4.18 5.68
N TYR A 304 15.10 5.24 6.49
CA TYR A 304 14.16 6.34 6.26
C TYR A 304 14.46 7.08 4.95
N LEU A 305 15.73 7.38 4.67
CA LEU A 305 16.13 8.01 3.40
C LEU A 305 15.76 7.15 2.19
N GLN A 306 15.92 5.82 2.29
CA GLN A 306 15.50 4.89 1.26
C GLN A 306 13.98 4.93 1.03
N GLU A 307 13.17 5.09 2.08
CA GLU A 307 11.72 5.19 1.93
C GLU A 307 11.24 6.61 1.56
N VAL A 308 12.00 7.66 1.89
CA VAL A 308 11.79 9.01 1.31
C VAL A 308 12.00 8.96 -0.20
N ARG A 309 13.02 8.24 -0.67
CA ARG A 309 13.20 7.97 -2.10
C ARG A 309 12.00 7.22 -2.70
N SER A 310 11.48 6.20 -2.04
CA SER A 310 10.25 5.53 -2.47
C SER A 310 9.07 6.51 -2.57
N ALA A 311 8.94 7.41 -1.59
CA ALA A 311 7.89 8.45 -1.57
C ALA A 311 8.05 9.46 -2.71
N ILE A 312 9.26 9.93 -3.01
CA ILE A 312 9.54 10.82 -4.15
C ILE A 312 9.06 10.19 -5.46
N ARG A 313 9.41 8.92 -5.70
CA ARG A 313 9.01 8.20 -6.92
C ARG A 313 7.49 8.05 -7.02
N SER A 314 6.83 7.78 -5.89
CA SER A 314 5.38 7.59 -5.83
C SER A 314 4.64 8.93 -5.97
N MET A 315 5.17 10.02 -5.41
CA MET A 315 4.68 11.39 -5.62
C MET A 315 4.79 11.81 -7.08
N ARG A 316 5.91 11.48 -7.74
CA ARG A 316 6.10 11.73 -9.17
C ARG A 316 5.08 10.98 -10.01
N GLN A 317 4.88 9.70 -9.74
CA GLN A 317 3.88 8.89 -10.44
C GLN A 317 2.45 9.42 -10.22
N LEU A 318 2.12 9.80 -8.98
CA LEU A 318 0.84 10.40 -8.62
C LEU A 318 0.62 11.73 -9.35
N TYR A 319 1.62 12.61 -9.36
CA TYR A 319 1.56 13.90 -10.06
C TYR A 319 1.26 13.71 -11.56
N HIS A 320 2.00 12.82 -12.23
CA HIS A 320 1.75 12.56 -13.65
C HIS A 320 0.37 11.95 -13.90
N SER A 321 -0.10 11.06 -13.02
CA SER A 321 -1.43 10.44 -13.15
C SER A 321 -2.55 11.44 -12.92
N ALA A 322 -2.44 12.29 -11.89
CA ALA A 322 -3.37 13.37 -11.60
C ALA A 322 -3.37 14.43 -12.74
N TYR A 323 -2.20 14.78 -13.26
CA TYR A 323 -2.08 15.71 -14.37
C TYR A 323 -2.77 15.17 -15.63
N ALA A 324 -2.52 13.91 -16.00
CA ALA A 324 -3.19 13.26 -17.13
C ALA A 324 -4.71 13.18 -16.94
N ALA A 325 -5.17 12.88 -15.73
CA ALA A 325 -6.59 12.88 -15.40
C ALA A 325 -7.22 14.29 -15.50
N ALA A 326 -6.49 15.34 -15.11
CA ALA A 326 -6.94 16.72 -15.19
C ALA A 326 -7.06 17.24 -16.64
N GLN A 327 -6.19 16.76 -17.52
CA GLN A 327 -6.21 17.12 -18.95
C GLN A 327 -7.25 16.33 -19.76
N SER A 328 -7.77 15.23 -19.22
CA SER A 328 -8.77 14.42 -19.89
C SER A 328 -10.15 15.08 -19.69
N PRO A 329 -10.87 15.46 -20.77
CA PRO A 329 -12.22 15.99 -20.61
C PRO A 329 -13.08 14.95 -19.89
N MET A 330 -13.72 15.37 -18.80
CA MET A 330 -14.59 14.57 -17.96
C MET A 330 -15.55 13.79 -18.87
N ARG A 331 -15.32 12.49 -19.05
CA ARG A 331 -16.27 11.65 -19.80
C ARG A 331 -17.54 11.64 -18.99
N THR A 332 -18.55 12.37 -19.45
CA THR A 332 -19.90 12.26 -18.93
C THR A 332 -20.30 10.79 -19.04
N ILE A 333 -20.47 10.13 -17.91
CA ILE A 333 -20.94 8.75 -17.84
C ILE A 333 -22.41 8.80 -18.26
N GLU A 334 -22.67 8.69 -19.56
CA GLU A 334 -24.00 8.30 -20.02
C GLU A 334 -24.24 6.85 -19.62
N SER A 335 -25.34 6.64 -18.90
CA SER A 335 -25.75 5.38 -18.31
C SER A 335 -25.67 4.22 -19.30
N VAL A 336 -24.94 3.17 -18.95
CA VAL A 336 -25.07 1.83 -19.56
C VAL A 336 -26.35 1.18 -19.00
N ALA A 337 -27.50 1.81 -19.24
CA ALA A 337 -28.82 1.24 -19.01
C ALA A 337 -29.33 0.74 -20.36
N GLY A 338 -28.85 -0.42 -20.83
CA GLY A 338 -29.25 -0.85 -22.18
C GLY A 338 -28.70 -2.16 -22.72
N ARG A 339 -28.32 -3.15 -21.89
CA ARG A 339 -28.19 -4.54 -22.38
C ARG A 339 -28.80 -5.52 -21.39
N ARG A 340 -30.13 -5.58 -21.37
CA ARG A 340 -30.83 -6.77 -20.89
C ARG A 340 -30.55 -7.91 -21.86
N LEU A 341 -29.77 -8.89 -21.41
CA LEU A 341 -29.69 -10.21 -22.01
C LEU A 341 -31.07 -10.86 -21.94
N THR A 342 -31.73 -11.01 -23.09
CA THR A 342 -32.90 -11.90 -23.22
C THR A 342 -32.46 -13.36 -23.06
N PRO A 343 -33.18 -14.19 -22.27
CA PRO A 343 -32.88 -15.61 -22.18
C PRO A 343 -33.31 -16.32 -23.47
N ARG A 344 -32.36 -17.02 -24.10
CA ARG A 344 -32.61 -17.97 -25.17
C ARG A 344 -33.40 -19.16 -24.59
N THR A 345 -34.66 -19.27 -24.97
CA THR A 345 -35.45 -20.49 -24.79
C THR A 345 -35.10 -21.45 -25.91
N ASP A 346 -34.44 -22.56 -25.58
CA ASP A 346 -34.18 -23.64 -26.52
C ASP A 346 -35.42 -24.55 -26.57
N ARG A 347 -36.19 -24.45 -27.66
CA ARG A 347 -37.24 -25.41 -28.02
C ARG A 347 -36.59 -26.51 -28.87
N ARG A 348 -36.40 -27.69 -28.30
CA ARG A 348 -36.32 -28.93 -29.09
C ARG A 348 -37.62 -29.71 -28.97
N ARG A 349 -38.38 -29.71 -30.06
CA ARG A 349 -39.29 -30.79 -30.48
C ARG A 349 -39.01 -31.01 -31.97
N HIS A 350 -38.34 -32.11 -32.30
CA HIS A 350 -38.87 -33.19 -33.14
C HIS A 350 -37.81 -34.28 -33.29
#